data_AF-A0A9P1A8Y1-F1
#
_entry.id   AF-A0A9P1A8Y1-F1
#
_cell.length_a   1.000
_cell.length_b   1.000
_cell.length_c   1.000
_cell.angle_alpha   90.00
_cell.angle_beta   90.00
_cell.angle_gamma   90.00
#
_symmetry.space_group_name_H-M   'P 1'
#
loop_
_entity.id
_entity.type
_entity.pdbx_description
1 polymer ?
#
loop_
_entity_poly.entity_id
_entity_poly.type
_entity_poly.pdbx_seq_one_letter_code
_entity_poly.pdbx_strand_id
1 'polypeptide(L)'
;MSKEEPTLKSERRKCYEARDKYVDCVEKFLEQGKSEKDATKGCRAERTNFDGNCPTSWVNHFIRKYQFEKYKKSLADQGVNIADKNALGE
;
A
#
# COMPACT_ATOMS: atom_id res chain seq x y z
N MET A 1 0.68 20.47 -18.69
CA MET A 1 0.00 20.57 -17.38
C MET A 1 1.02 20.26 -16.29
N SER A 2 1.65 21.30 -15.76
CA SER A 2 2.64 21.20 -14.70
C SER A 2 1.88 20.90 -13.40
N LYS A 3 1.98 19.67 -12.88
CA LYS A 3 1.57 19.40 -11.50
C LYS A 3 2.64 20.06 -10.63
N GLU A 4 2.31 21.23 -10.09
CA GLU A 4 3.16 22.01 -9.19
C GLU A 4 3.69 21.12 -8.07
N GLU A 5 5.01 21.18 -7.83
CA GLU A 5 5.62 20.52 -6.69
C GLU A 5 5.04 21.13 -5.41
N PRO A 6 4.28 20.35 -4.63
CA PRO A 6 3.60 20.85 -3.46
C PRO A 6 4.62 21.20 -2.37
N THR A 7 4.36 22.22 -1.57
CA THR A 7 5.20 22.64 -0.45
C THR A 7 5.56 21.44 0.45
N LEU A 8 6.82 21.04 0.37
CA LEU A 8 7.16 19.61 0.38
C LEU A 8 6.79 18.83 1.66
N LYS A 9 6.66 19.45 2.83
CA LYS A 9 6.48 18.69 4.10
C LYS A 9 5.01 18.44 4.49
N SER A 10 4.15 19.46 4.35
CA SER A 10 2.74 19.37 4.76
C SER A 10 1.93 18.45 3.84
N GLU A 11 2.19 18.54 2.54
CA GLU A 11 1.48 17.75 1.54
C GLU A 11 1.97 16.30 1.48
N ARG A 12 3.26 16.06 1.76
CA ARG A 12 3.77 14.70 2.03
C ARG A 12 3.12 14.07 3.25
N ARG A 13 2.90 14.85 4.32
CA ARG A 13 2.19 14.36 5.50
C ARG A 13 0.76 13.94 5.16
N LYS A 14 0.01 14.78 4.44
CA LYS A 14 -1.35 14.42 3.96
C LYS A 14 -1.35 13.16 3.11
N CYS A 15 -0.34 13.01 2.24
CA CYS A 15 -0.19 11.81 1.43
C CYS A 15 0.03 10.54 2.29
N TYR A 16 0.89 10.60 3.31
CA TYR A 16 1.11 9.47 4.21
C TYR A 16 -0.12 9.17 5.08
N GLU A 17 -0.82 10.19 5.56
CA GLU A 17 -2.08 10.00 6.29
C GLU A 17 -3.15 9.34 5.42
N ALA A 18 -3.25 9.70 4.13
CA ALA A 18 -4.16 9.07 3.18
C ALA A 18 -3.74 7.62 2.86
N ARG A 19 -2.44 7.35 2.73
CA ARG A 19 -1.88 6.00 2.57
C ARG A 19 -2.26 5.11 3.75
N ASP A 20 -2.03 5.58 4.97
CA ASP A 20 -2.22 4.80 6.18
C ASP A 20 -3.70 4.46 6.35
N LYS A 21 -4.61 5.41 6.09
CA LYS A 21 -6.05 5.13 6.07
C LYS A 21 -6.45 4.06 5.05
N TYR A 22 -5.86 4.08 3.86
CA TYR A 22 -6.14 3.07 2.85
C TYR A 22 -5.62 1.69 3.27
N VAL A 23 -4.38 1.62 3.79
CA VAL A 23 -3.79 0.38 4.27
C VAL A 23 -4.58 -0.19 5.45
N ASP A 24 -4.89 0.63 6.45
CA ASP A 24 -5.71 0.23 7.61
C ASP A 24 -7.07 -0.32 7.19
N CYS A 25 -7.71 0.30 6.18
CA CYS A 25 -8.96 -0.21 5.65
C CYS A 25 -8.76 -1.60 5.02
N VAL A 26 -7.75 -1.76 4.16
CA VAL A 26 -7.48 -3.04 3.51
C VAL A 26 -7.17 -4.12 4.56
N GLU A 27 -6.35 -3.82 5.57
CA GLU A 27 -6.02 -4.76 6.63
C GLU A 27 -7.24 -5.19 7.43
N LYS A 28 -8.14 -4.28 7.82
CA LYS A 28 -9.39 -4.64 8.51
C LYS A 28 -10.25 -5.62 7.71
N PHE A 29 -10.33 -5.45 6.38
CA PHE A 29 -11.07 -6.39 5.53
C PHE A 29 -10.38 -7.76 5.47
N LEU A 30 -9.05 -7.80 5.46
CA LEU A 30 -8.29 -9.04 5.47
C LEU A 30 -8.36 -9.77 6.81
N GLU A 31 -8.33 -9.04 7.93
CA GLU A 31 -8.53 -9.58 9.28
C GLU A 31 -9.93 -10.20 9.45
N GLN A 32 -10.93 -9.66 8.74
CA GLN A 32 -12.27 -10.24 8.64
C GLN A 32 -12.33 -11.50 7.74
N GLY A 33 -11.18 -11.98 7.23
CA GLY A 33 -11.10 -13.12 6.33
C GLY A 33 -11.58 -12.85 4.91
N LYS A 34 -11.75 -11.58 4.51
CA LYS A 34 -12.15 -11.24 3.13
C LYS A 34 -10.96 -11.31 2.17
N SER A 35 -11.27 -11.49 0.88
CA SER A 35 -10.23 -11.48 -0.14
C SER A 35 -9.68 -10.07 -0.38
N GLU A 36 -8.46 -9.98 -0.94
CA GLU A 36 -7.87 -8.70 -1.35
C GLU A 36 -8.74 -7.92 -2.35
N LYS A 37 -9.47 -8.64 -3.21
CA LYS A 37 -10.39 -8.04 -4.17
C LYS A 37 -11.55 -7.35 -3.46
N ASP A 38 -12.07 -7.98 -2.40
CA ASP A 38 -13.16 -7.42 -1.60
C ASP A 38 -12.67 -6.25 -0.75
N ALA A 39 -11.46 -6.35 -0.19
CA ALA A 39 -10.82 -5.26 0.52
C ALA A 39 -10.61 -4.04 -0.40
N THR A 40 -10.09 -4.25 -1.61
CA THR A 40 -9.87 -3.17 -2.58
C THR A 40 -11.19 -2.52 -3.03
N LYS A 41 -12.25 -3.31 -3.18
CA LYS A 41 -13.59 -2.79 -3.50
C LYS A 41 -14.22 -2.03 -2.33
N GLY A 42 -14.08 -2.56 -1.11
CA GLY A 42 -14.60 -1.96 0.12
C GLY A 42 -13.91 -0.65 0.46
N CYS A 43 -12.60 -0.57 0.23
CA CYS A 43 -11.76 0.60 0.52
C CYS A 43 -11.59 1.54 -0.68
N ARG A 44 -12.57 1.56 -1.60
CA ARG A 44 -12.49 2.39 -2.83
C ARG A 44 -12.48 3.88 -2.50
N ALA A 45 -13.20 4.31 -1.45
CA ALA A 45 -13.25 5.70 -1.06
C ALA A 45 -11.89 6.20 -0.56
N GLU A 46 -11.25 5.42 0.32
CA GLU A 46 -9.90 5.67 0.83
C GLU A 46 -8.88 5.60 -0.30
N ARG A 47 -9.07 4.69 -1.26
CA ARG A 47 -8.21 4.60 -2.44
C ARG A 47 -8.29 5.84 -3.30
N THR A 48 -9.48 6.36 -3.57
CA THR A 48 -9.66 7.62 -4.32
C THR A 48 -9.06 8.79 -3.55
N ASN A 49 -9.18 8.82 -2.22
CA ASN A 49 -8.54 9.84 -1.39
C ASN A 49 -7.01 9.75 -1.47
N PHE A 50 -6.44 8.55 -1.44
CA PHE A 50 -5.01 8.33 -1.59
C PHE A 50 -4.49 8.75 -2.96
N ASP A 51 -5.18 8.38 -4.04
CA ASP A 51 -4.83 8.76 -5.41
C ASP A 51 -4.90 10.29 -5.63
N GLY A 52 -5.78 11.00 -4.91
CA GLY A 52 -5.95 12.45 -4.99
C GLY A 52 -4.99 13.27 -4.12
N ASN A 53 -4.54 12.72 -2.98
CA ASN A 53 -3.63 13.41 -2.05
C ASN A 53 -2.15 13.11 -2.28
N CYS A 54 -1.83 12.16 -3.16
CA CYS A 54 -0.46 11.72 -3.42
C CYS A 54 -0.08 11.83 -4.90
N PRO A 55 1.20 12.08 -5.21
CA PRO A 55 1.72 11.89 -6.56
C PRO A 55 1.50 10.45 -7.04
N THR A 56 1.07 10.28 -8.29
CA THR A 56 0.78 8.95 -8.87
C THR A 56 1.98 8.00 -8.81
N SER A 57 3.21 8.52 -8.95
CA SER A 57 4.45 7.74 -8.81
C SER A 57 4.60 7.16 -7.41
N TRP A 58 4.27 7.94 -6.37
CA TRP A 58 4.31 7.53 -4.97
C TRP A 58 3.23 6.49 -4.68
N VAL A 59 1.99 6.73 -5.12
CA VAL A 59 0.87 5.79 -4.99
C VAL A 59 1.26 4.40 -5.51
N ASN A 60 1.73 4.34 -6.75
CA ASN A 60 2.14 3.08 -7.38
C ASN A 60 3.31 2.39 -6.66
N HIS A 61 4.25 3.17 -6.12
CA HIS A 61 5.35 2.64 -5.32
C HIS A 61 4.84 2.04 -4.00
N PHE A 62 3.99 2.76 -3.27
CA PHE A 62 3.45 2.30 -1.99
C PHE A 62 2.58 1.06 -2.12
N ILE A 63 1.73 0.98 -3.15
CA ILE A 63 0.89 -0.20 -3.39
C ILE A 63 1.74 -1.43 -3.69
N ARG A 64 2.72 -1.30 -4.58
CA ARG A 64 3.64 -2.40 -4.90
C ARG A 64 4.41 -2.86 -3.67
N LYS A 65 4.90 -1.91 -2.87
CA LYS A 65 5.59 -2.22 -1.60
C LYS A 65 4.65 -2.95 -0.63
N TYR A 66 3.43 -2.47 -0.44
CA TYR A 66 2.46 -3.12 0.45
C TYR A 66 2.14 -4.55 0.01
N GLN A 67 1.88 -4.78 -1.27
CA GLN A 67 1.64 -6.11 -1.82
C GLN A 67 2.84 -7.03 -1.65
N PHE A 68 4.05 -6.53 -1.87
CA PHE A 68 5.28 -7.29 -1.70
C PHE A 68 5.51 -7.69 -0.23
N GLU A 69 5.39 -6.75 0.70
CA GLU A 69 5.53 -7.04 2.14
C GLU A 69 4.49 -8.06 2.61
N LYS A 70 3.26 -7.94 2.11
CA LYS A 70 2.21 -8.92 2.41
C LYS A 70 2.51 -10.29 1.83
N TYR A 71 2.96 -10.35 0.58
CA TYR A 71 3.38 -11.61 -0.06
C TYR A 71 4.52 -12.26 0.72
N LYS A 72 5.54 -11.48 1.09
CA LYS A 72 6.65 -11.91 1.94
C LYS A 72 6.16 -12.46 3.28
N LYS A 73 5.20 -11.80 3.93
CA LYS A 73 4.58 -12.27 5.19
C LYS A 73 3.84 -13.59 4.98
N SER A 74 3.06 -13.73 3.91
CA SER A 74 2.34 -14.98 3.61
C SER A 74 3.29 -16.14 3.30
N LEU A 75 4.42 -15.89 2.63
CA LEU A 75 5.43 -16.90 2.36
C LEU A 75 6.14 -17.38 3.63
N ALA A 76 6.44 -16.44 4.54
CA ALA A 76 7.04 -16.75 5.83
C ALA A 76 6.08 -17.59 6.68
N ASP A 77 4.78 -17.26 6.69
CA ASP A 77 3.74 -18.01 7.41
C ASP A 77 3.53 -19.41 6.82
N GLN A 78 3.62 -19.56 5.50
CA GLN A 78 3.54 -20.85 4.80
C GLN A 78 4.81 -21.73 4.93
N GLY A 79 5.83 -21.29 5.68
CA GLY A 79 7.03 -22.08 5.97
C GLY A 79 7.92 -22.34 4.75
N VAL A 80 7.83 -21.51 3.71
CA VAL A 80 8.61 -21.71 2.48
C VAL A 80 10.07 -21.32 2.75
N ASN A 81 10.99 -22.29 2.66
CA ASN A 81 12.44 -22.08 2.74
C ASN A 81 12.92 -21.42 1.43
N ILE A 82 12.85 -20.08 1.37
CA ILE A 82 13.30 -19.32 0.21
C ILE A 82 14.83 -19.23 0.29
N ALA A 83 15.50 -20.27 -0.17
CA ALA A 83 16.93 -20.26 -0.44
C ALA A 83 17.26 -19.43 -1.70
N ASP A 84 16.71 -18.22 -1.81
CA ASP A 84 17.12 -17.25 -2.82
C ASP A 84 17.42 -15.91 -2.13
N LYS A 85 18.71 -15.71 -1.87
CA LYS A 85 19.25 -14.52 -1.20
C LYS A 85 18.97 -13.22 -1.97
N ASN A 86 18.52 -13.29 -3.23
CA ASN A 86 18.23 -12.10 -4.04
C ASN A 86 16.80 -11.58 -3.87
N ALA A 87 15.87 -12.37 -3.30
CA ALA A 87 14.48 -11.97 -3.14
C ALA A 87 14.24 -11.07 -1.91
N LEU A 88 15.19 -11.00 -0.97
CA LEU A 88 15.02 -10.27 0.29
C LEU A 88 15.70 -8.91 0.34
N GLY A 89 16.49 -8.55 -0.68
CA GLY A 89 17.07 -7.22 -0.88
C GLY A 89 17.76 -6.68 0.38
N GLU A 90 18.87 -7.30 0.78
CA GLU A 90 19.86 -6.62 1.64
C GLU A 90 20.59 -5.52 0.86
#